data_AF-A0A258KJ84-F1
#
_entry.id   AF-A0A258KJ84-F1
#
_cell.length_a   1.000
_cell.length_b   1.000
_cell.length_c   1.000
_cell.angle_alpha   90.00
_cell.angle_beta   90.00
_cell.angle_gamma   90.00
#
_symmetry.space_group_name_H-M   'P 1'
#
loop_
_entity.id
_entity.type
_entity.pdbx_description
1 polymer ?
#
loop_
_entity_poly.entity_id
_entity_poly.type
_entity_poly.pdbx_seq_one_letter_code
_entity_poly.pdbx_strand_id
1 'polypeptide(L)'
;IDHNGPTAVIGFNPYSHAWFADHHPQILRGLDSYGWNDDSARKLAPEVRKSLAALEQVEIARPDFLALGLDMLPSARADVYRAKGMPVIAWTVRSPEQWDAVSDHCDNLIFEGFEA
;
A
#
# COMPACT_ATOMS: atom_id res chain seq x y z
N ILE A 1 10.11 -4.49 -21.70
CA ILE A 1 10.11 -3.23 -20.91
C ILE A 1 11.29 -2.44 -21.46
N ASP A 2 11.07 -1.33 -22.18
CA ASP A 2 12.19 -0.52 -22.72
C ASP A 2 12.81 0.43 -21.68
N HIS A 3 12.36 0.32 -20.44
CA HIS A 3 12.85 1.04 -19.29
C HIS A 3 14.01 0.30 -18.63
N ASN A 4 15.18 0.94 -18.55
CA ASN A 4 16.39 0.40 -17.90
C ASN A 4 16.54 0.81 -16.43
N GLY A 5 15.53 1.46 -15.84
CA GLY A 5 15.56 1.91 -14.44
C GLY A 5 15.04 0.85 -13.45
N PRO A 6 15.37 0.99 -12.15
CA PRO A 6 14.71 0.22 -11.10
C PRO A 6 13.19 0.34 -11.23
N THR A 7 12.50 -0.79 -11.21
CA THR A 7 11.06 -0.85 -11.42
C THR A 7 10.38 -1.60 -10.28
N ALA A 8 9.24 -1.08 -9.84
CA ALA A 8 8.33 -1.75 -8.93
C ALA A 8 6.97 -1.95 -9.59
N VAL A 9 6.27 -3.02 -9.20
CA VAL A 9 4.85 -3.22 -9.50
C VAL A 9 4.04 -2.92 -8.25
N ILE A 10 2.92 -2.21 -8.41
CA ILE A 10 2.00 -1.92 -7.32
C ILE A 10 0.57 -2.30 -7.68
N GLY A 11 -0.25 -2.62 -6.68
CA GLY A 11 -1.67 -2.88 -6.88
C GLY A 11 -2.37 -3.52 -5.67
N PHE A 12 -3.70 -3.67 -5.77
CA PHE A 12 -4.54 -4.20 -4.69
C PHE A 12 -4.60 -5.72 -4.61
N ASN A 13 -4.30 -6.44 -5.69
CA ASN A 13 -4.50 -7.89 -5.74
C ASN A 13 -3.30 -8.64 -5.11
N PRO A 14 -3.47 -9.32 -3.96
CA PRO A 14 -2.37 -10.01 -3.31
C PRO A 14 -1.83 -11.19 -4.14
N TYR A 15 -2.67 -11.82 -4.96
CA TYR A 15 -2.25 -12.97 -5.78
C TYR A 15 -1.37 -12.54 -6.95
N SER A 16 -1.58 -11.34 -7.50
CA SER A 16 -0.66 -10.78 -8.49
C SER A 16 0.74 -10.58 -7.89
N HIS A 17 0.82 -10.04 -6.67
CA HIS A 17 2.08 -9.85 -5.97
C HIS A 17 2.76 -11.17 -5.62
N ALA A 18 2.01 -12.16 -5.12
CA ALA A 18 2.51 -13.51 -4.86
C ALA A 18 3.11 -14.14 -6.11
N TRP A 19 2.44 -14.00 -7.26
CA TRP A 19 2.95 -14.49 -8.54
C TRP A 19 4.29 -13.84 -8.92
N PHE A 20 4.42 -12.51 -8.75
CA PHE A 20 5.71 -11.82 -8.96
C PHE A 20 6.77 -12.27 -7.97
N ALA A 21 6.43 -12.48 -6.71
CA ALA A 21 7.38 -12.99 -5.71
C ALA A 21 7.94 -14.37 -6.10
N ASP A 22 7.14 -15.21 -6.74
CA ASP A 22 7.54 -16.57 -7.14
C ASP A 22 8.28 -16.60 -8.49
N HIS A 23 7.89 -15.76 -9.45
CA HIS A 23 8.38 -15.84 -10.84
C HIS A 23 9.39 -14.75 -11.21
N HIS A 24 9.34 -13.61 -10.53
CA HIS A 24 10.19 -12.44 -10.80
C HIS A 24 10.60 -11.72 -9.50
N PRO A 25 11.27 -12.40 -8.56
CA PRO A 25 11.59 -11.85 -7.23
C PRO A 25 12.45 -10.58 -7.26
N GLN A 26 13.16 -10.33 -8.37
CA GLN A 26 13.96 -9.11 -8.59
C GLN A 26 13.12 -7.85 -8.82
N ILE A 27 11.83 -7.99 -9.15
CA ILE A 27 10.91 -6.85 -9.33
C ILE A 27 10.31 -6.51 -7.98
N LEU A 28 10.48 -5.26 -7.54
CA LEU A 28 9.92 -4.79 -6.27
C LEU A 28 8.39 -4.77 -6.31
N ARG A 29 7.76 -5.01 -5.17
CA ARG A 29 6.32 -5.25 -5.02
C ARG A 29 5.72 -4.32 -3.97
N GLY A 30 4.81 -3.44 -4.37
CA GLY A 30 4.07 -2.54 -3.47
C GLY A 30 2.61 -2.98 -3.33
N LEU A 31 2.20 -3.43 -2.14
CA LEU A 31 0.82 -3.82 -1.92
C LEU A 31 -0.03 -2.60 -1.56
N ASP A 32 -1.04 -2.31 -2.39
CA ASP A 32 -2.01 -1.26 -2.12
C ASP A 32 -3.11 -1.74 -1.15
N SER A 33 -3.48 -0.90 -0.18
CA SER A 33 -4.72 -1.04 0.57
C SER A 33 -5.26 0.31 1.04
N TYR A 34 -6.52 0.33 1.45
CA TYR A 34 -7.23 1.50 1.97
C TYR A 34 -8.38 1.02 2.90
N GLY A 35 -9.27 1.90 3.35
CA GLY A 35 -10.32 1.54 4.30
C GLY A 35 -11.44 0.62 3.76
N TRP A 36 -11.53 0.39 2.44
CA TRP A 36 -12.55 -0.46 1.80
C TRP A 36 -14.01 -0.13 2.20
N ASN A 37 -14.29 1.14 2.52
CA ASN A 37 -15.61 1.59 3.01
C ASN A 37 -16.47 2.31 1.95
N ASP A 38 -15.94 2.50 0.75
CA ASP A 38 -16.61 3.20 -0.34
C ASP A 38 -17.63 2.31 -1.09
N ASP A 39 -18.44 2.93 -1.94
CA ASP A 39 -19.49 2.25 -2.68
C ASP A 39 -18.95 1.19 -3.66
N SER A 40 -17.77 1.40 -4.25
CA SER A 40 -17.17 0.45 -5.19
C SER A 40 -16.70 -0.84 -4.50
N ALA A 41 -16.35 -0.75 -3.21
CA ALA A 41 -15.98 -1.89 -2.38
C ALA A 41 -17.18 -2.76 -1.99
N ARG A 42 -18.42 -2.25 -2.05
CA ARG A 42 -19.63 -2.99 -1.60
C ARG A 42 -19.94 -4.27 -2.38
N LYS A 43 -19.32 -4.45 -3.55
CA LYS A 43 -19.35 -5.71 -4.30
C LYS A 43 -18.62 -6.86 -3.57
N LEU A 44 -17.75 -6.53 -2.62
CA LEU A 44 -17.06 -7.48 -1.76
C LEU A 44 -17.84 -7.70 -0.47
N ALA A 45 -17.84 -8.95 -0.01
CA ALA A 45 -18.46 -9.31 1.24
C ALA A 45 -17.84 -8.52 2.42
N PRO A 46 -18.63 -8.15 3.45
CA PRO A 46 -18.15 -7.33 4.57
C PRO A 46 -16.90 -7.88 5.27
N GLU A 47 -16.79 -9.19 5.41
CA GLU A 47 -15.64 -9.88 6.00
C GLU A 47 -14.37 -9.72 5.16
N VAL A 48 -14.49 -9.75 3.84
CA VAL A 48 -13.35 -9.56 2.93
C VAL A 48 -12.84 -8.12 3.04
N ARG A 49 -13.75 -7.14 3.07
CA ARG A 49 -13.37 -5.73 3.25
C ARG A 49 -12.63 -5.49 4.56
N LYS A 50 -13.13 -6.08 5.66
CA LYS A 50 -12.46 -6.03 6.97
C LYS A 50 -11.08 -6.65 6.93
N SER A 51 -10.93 -7.82 6.31
CA SER A 51 -9.65 -8.52 6.16
C SER A 51 -8.63 -7.68 5.37
N LEU A 52 -9.05 -7.07 4.26
CA LEU A 52 -8.20 -6.22 3.42
C LEU A 52 -7.77 -4.92 4.12
N ALA A 53 -8.70 -4.26 4.83
CA ALA A 53 -8.41 -3.09 5.66
C ALA A 53 -7.50 -3.44 6.86
N ALA A 54 -7.58 -4.68 7.35
CA ALA A 54 -6.71 -5.20 8.40
C ALA A 54 -5.35 -5.72 7.90
N LEU A 55 -5.02 -5.55 6.61
CA LEU A 55 -3.72 -5.98 6.04
C LEU A 55 -3.40 -7.46 6.32
N GLU A 56 -4.40 -8.33 6.26
CA GLU A 56 -4.22 -9.78 6.43
C GLU A 56 -3.59 -10.42 5.17
N GLN A 57 -3.82 -9.82 4.01
CA GLN A 57 -3.31 -10.26 2.72
C GLN A 57 -1.80 -10.04 2.51
N VAL A 58 -1.11 -9.37 3.44
CA VAL A 58 0.34 -9.08 3.35
C VAL A 58 1.17 -10.37 3.28
N GLU A 59 0.81 -11.39 4.06
CA GLU A 59 1.52 -12.68 4.07
C GLU A 59 1.42 -13.40 2.71
N ILE A 60 0.26 -13.30 2.06
CA ILE A 60 0.04 -13.85 0.72
C ILE A 60 0.87 -13.06 -0.31
N ALA A 61 0.76 -11.74 -0.27
CA ALA A 61 1.34 -10.85 -1.26
C ALA A 61 2.88 -10.78 -1.24
N ARG A 62 3.51 -11.01 -0.07
CA ARG A 62 4.97 -10.85 0.13
C ARG A 62 5.53 -9.55 -0.49
N PRO A 63 4.95 -8.39 -0.15
CA PRO A 63 5.38 -7.13 -0.73
C PRO A 63 6.73 -6.70 -0.12
N ASP A 64 7.44 -5.87 -0.87
CA ASP A 64 8.64 -5.17 -0.38
C ASP A 64 8.27 -3.87 0.34
N PHE A 65 7.11 -3.27 0.06
CA PHE A 65 6.57 -2.09 0.74
C PHE A 65 5.04 -2.06 0.73
N LEU A 66 4.44 -1.29 1.63
CA LEU A 66 3.00 -1.02 1.66
C LEU A 66 2.70 0.34 1.06
N ALA A 67 1.63 0.44 0.29
CA ALA A 67 1.07 1.69 -0.20
C ALA A 67 -0.34 1.84 0.39
N LEU A 68 -0.53 2.79 1.31
CA LEU A 68 -1.75 2.91 2.11
C LEU A 68 -2.52 4.20 1.87
N GLY A 69 -3.83 4.06 1.75
CA GLY A 69 -4.78 5.17 1.72
C GLY A 69 -4.68 6.06 2.96
N LEU A 70 -4.86 7.37 2.81
CA LEU A 70 -4.93 8.31 3.94
C LEU A 70 -6.00 7.95 4.97
N ASP A 71 -7.08 7.27 4.55
CA ASP A 71 -8.16 6.80 5.42
C ASP A 71 -7.77 5.61 6.31
N MET A 72 -6.60 5.00 6.08
CA MET A 72 -6.03 3.95 6.92
C MET A 72 -4.98 4.46 7.90
N LEU A 73 -4.42 5.65 7.69
CA LEU A 73 -3.28 6.13 8.44
C LEU A 73 -3.75 7.06 9.58
N PRO A 74 -3.21 6.91 10.79
CA PRO A 74 -2.21 5.93 11.23
C PRO A 74 -2.78 4.50 11.38
N SER A 75 -1.93 3.48 11.14
CA SER A 75 -2.30 2.07 11.28
C SER A 75 -1.28 1.31 12.13
N ALA A 76 -1.72 0.85 13.31
CA ALA A 76 -0.88 0.06 14.21
C ALA A 76 -0.28 -1.20 13.54
N ARG A 77 -1.01 -1.80 12.59
CA ARG A 77 -0.50 -2.95 11.84
C ARG A 77 0.55 -2.55 10.82
N ALA A 78 0.38 -1.42 10.14
CA ALA A 78 1.41 -0.86 9.27
C ALA A 78 2.67 -0.49 10.07
N ASP A 79 2.51 0.11 11.26
CA ASP A 79 3.63 0.46 12.15
C ASP A 79 4.46 -0.78 12.54
N VAL A 80 3.82 -1.93 12.78
CA VAL A 80 4.52 -3.20 13.05
C VAL A 80 5.35 -3.65 11.85
N TYR A 81 4.85 -3.52 10.62
CA TYR A 81 5.61 -3.85 9.41
C TYR A 81 6.76 -2.86 9.18
N ARG A 82 6.49 -1.57 9.39
CA ARG A 82 7.49 -0.51 9.29
C ARG A 82 8.62 -0.70 10.29
N ALA A 83 8.32 -1.04 11.53
CA ALA A 83 9.32 -1.37 12.55
C ALA A 83 10.17 -2.60 12.19
N LYS A 84 9.67 -3.48 11.31
CA LYS A 84 10.42 -4.63 10.75
C LYS A 84 11.20 -4.28 9.48
N GLY A 85 11.18 -3.02 9.05
CA GLY A 85 11.92 -2.54 7.88
C GLY A 85 11.15 -2.58 6.56
N MET A 86 9.83 -2.82 6.58
CA MET A 86 8.99 -2.73 5.37
C MET A 86 8.50 -1.28 5.20
N PRO A 87 8.93 -0.54 4.16
CA PRO A 87 8.53 0.86 3.98
C PRO A 87 7.02 1.03 3.81
N VAL A 88 6.49 2.16 4.27
CA VAL A 88 5.09 2.55 4.13
C VAL A 88 4.99 3.84 3.32
N ILE A 89 4.19 3.84 2.25
CA ILE A 89 3.98 4.98 1.37
C ILE A 89 2.51 5.40 1.46
N ALA A 90 2.23 6.68 1.75
CA ALA A 90 0.87 7.22 1.81
C ALA A 90 0.35 7.56 0.41
N TRP A 91 -0.93 7.31 0.12
CA TRP A 91 -1.57 7.76 -1.12
C TRP A 91 -3.07 8.09 -0.93
N THR A 92 -3.70 8.87 -1.82
CA THR A 92 -3.07 9.90 -2.65
C THR A 92 -3.11 11.20 -1.86
N VAL A 93 -1.94 11.73 -1.51
CA VAL A 93 -1.83 13.00 -0.82
C VAL A 93 -2.10 14.13 -1.83
N ARG A 94 -2.86 15.15 -1.42
CA ARG A 94 -3.25 16.29 -2.28
C ARG A 94 -2.96 17.66 -1.68
N SER A 95 -2.49 17.71 -0.44
CA SER A 95 -2.05 18.96 0.18
C SER A 95 -0.96 18.70 1.25
N PRO A 96 -0.14 19.72 1.57
CA PRO A 96 0.82 19.63 2.67
C PRO A 96 0.19 19.26 4.00
N GLU A 97 -1.02 19.75 4.29
CA GLU A 97 -1.72 19.44 5.56
C GLU A 97 -2.11 17.96 5.66
N GLN A 98 -2.42 17.32 4.53
CA GLN A 98 -2.66 15.87 4.50
C GLN A 98 -1.38 15.09 4.73
N TRP A 99 -0.24 15.57 4.23
CA TRP A 99 1.05 14.96 4.49
C TRP A 99 1.48 15.11 5.95
N ASP A 100 1.39 16.32 6.49
CA ASP A 100 1.75 16.62 7.89
C ASP A 100 0.96 15.75 8.88
N ALA A 101 -0.28 15.39 8.56
CA ALA A 101 -1.11 14.53 9.39
C ALA A 101 -0.64 13.05 9.45
N VAL A 102 0.13 12.58 8.47
CA VAL A 102 0.49 11.14 8.33
C VAL A 102 1.99 10.88 8.22
N SER A 103 2.81 11.92 8.07
CA SER A 103 4.25 11.83 7.79
C SER A 103 5.03 11.08 8.87
N ASP A 104 4.62 11.18 10.13
CA ASP A 104 5.23 10.43 11.24
C ASP A 104 5.04 8.90 11.11
N HIS A 105 4.04 8.45 10.35
CA HIS A 105 3.66 7.04 10.19
C HIS A 105 4.05 6.45 8.83
N CYS A 106 4.63 7.26 7.94
CA CYS A 106 5.00 6.85 6.58
C CYS A 106 6.45 7.24 6.27
N ASP A 107 7.01 6.62 5.24
CA ASP A 107 8.37 6.88 4.78
C ASP A 107 8.40 7.70 3.48
N ASN A 108 7.27 7.74 2.75
CA ASN A 108 7.11 8.55 1.54
C ASN A 108 5.63 8.76 1.20
N LEU A 109 5.36 9.51 0.13
CA LEU A 109 4.02 9.77 -0.40
C LEU A 109 3.92 9.60 -1.92
N ILE A 110 2.75 9.16 -2.38
CA ILE A 110 2.28 9.32 -3.74
C ILE A 110 1.32 10.52 -3.71
N PHE A 111 1.67 11.56 -4.45
CA PHE A 111 0.97 12.84 -4.43
C PHE A 111 0.35 13.20 -5.76
N GLU A 112 -0.68 14.06 -5.71
CA GLU A 112 -1.35 14.63 -6.86
C GLU A 112 -1.66 16.10 -6.58
N GLY A 113 -1.30 16.99 -7.51
CA GLY A 113 -1.74 18.39 -7.48
C GLY A 113 -0.92 19.36 -6.61
N PHE A 114 0.24 18.96 -6.09
CA PHE A 114 1.21 19.87 -5.45
C PHE A 114 2.65 19.40 -5.68
N GLU A 115 3.65 20.26 -5.46
CA GLU A 115 5.07 19.85 -5.44
C GLU A 115 5.42 19.36 -4.05
N ALA A 116 5.86 18.11 -3.95
CA ALA A 116 6.28 17.45 -2.71
C ALA A 116 7.78 17.61 -2.44
#